data_AF-A0A0F9B318-F1
#
_entry.id   AF-A0A0F9B318-F1
#
_cell.length_a   1.000
_cell.length_b   1.000
_cell.length_c   1.000
_cell.angle_alpha   90.00
_cell.angle_beta   90.00
_cell.angle_gamma   90.00
#
_symmetry.space_group_name_H-M   'P 1'
#
loop_
_entity.id
_entity.type
_entity.pdbx_description
1 polymer ?
#
loop_
_entity_poly.entity_id
_entity_poly.type
_entity_poly.pdbx_seq_one_letter_code
_entity_poly.pdbx_strand_id
1 'polypeptide(L)'
;MRNLSWEPIEEGDAFCAPACGHGCTTKEYDIAGAKAEVLAQTLGPDWTPRVWENLGWHYAVRSPCGHLSVHPSGIGFIAFLGEPGDIGGRWAEHGNTPQEAIDATVGVAVAEYKKIGAIIKGLAED
;
A
#
# COMPACT_ATOMS: atom_id res chain seq x y z
N MET A 1 -13.25 -6.34 30.15
CA MET A 1 -12.39 -6.40 28.94
C MET A 1 -12.83 -5.27 28.03
N ARG A 2 -11.89 -4.54 27.44
CA ARG A 2 -12.21 -3.51 26.44
C ARG A 2 -12.70 -4.23 25.17
N ASN A 3 -13.79 -3.78 24.57
CA ASN A 3 -14.27 -4.35 23.30
C ASN A 3 -13.24 -4.05 22.21
N LEU A 4 -12.92 -5.04 21.38
CA LEU A 4 -12.03 -4.86 20.25
C LEU A 4 -12.73 -4.03 19.16
N SER A 5 -12.03 -3.01 18.67
CA SER A 5 -12.42 -2.17 17.53
C SER A 5 -11.15 -1.74 16.80
N TRP A 6 -11.25 -1.53 15.48
CA TRP A 6 -10.20 -0.93 14.65
C TRP A 6 -10.36 0.58 14.47
N GLU A 7 -11.37 1.17 15.11
CA GLU A 7 -11.49 2.63 15.21
C GLU A 7 -10.50 3.15 16.26
N PRO A 8 -9.58 4.05 15.90
CA PRO A 8 -8.67 4.65 16.86
C PRO A 8 -9.43 5.45 17.91
N ILE A 9 -9.02 5.35 19.17
CA ILE A 9 -9.54 6.17 20.27
C ILE A 9 -8.44 7.03 20.84
N GLU A 10 -8.79 8.25 21.26
CA GLU A 10 -7.91 9.15 21.99
C GLU A 10 -8.04 8.91 23.51
N GLU A 11 -6.93 8.62 24.18
CA GLU A 11 -6.87 8.43 25.63
C GLU A 11 -5.54 8.98 26.18
N GLY A 12 -5.54 10.24 26.62
CA GLY A 12 -4.31 10.94 27.00
C GLY A 12 -3.41 11.17 25.78
N ASP A 13 -2.17 10.68 25.83
CA ASP A 13 -1.22 10.76 24.71
C ASP A 13 -1.38 9.60 23.70
N ALA A 14 -2.24 8.62 24.00
CA ALA A 14 -2.49 7.48 23.13
C ALA A 14 -3.56 7.84 22.08
N PHE A 15 -3.27 7.48 20.83
CA PHE A 15 -4.21 7.48 19.72
C PHE A 15 -4.03 6.16 18.98
N CYS A 16 -4.89 5.18 19.30
CA CYS A 16 -4.73 3.80 18.88
C CYS A 16 -6.03 3.01 19.02
N ALA A 17 -6.30 2.13 18.07
CA ALA A 17 -7.41 1.20 18.10
C ALA A 17 -7.22 0.20 19.25
N PRO A 18 -8.29 -0.14 19.99
CA PRO A 18 -8.26 -1.22 20.96
C PRO A 18 -7.77 -2.56 20.38
N ALA A 19 -8.04 -2.84 19.09
CA ALA A 19 -7.59 -4.05 18.41
C ALA A 19 -6.13 -4.03 17.96
N CYS A 20 -5.49 -2.85 17.90
CA CYS A 20 -4.10 -2.73 17.45
C CYS A 20 -3.11 -3.35 18.44
N GLY A 21 -3.38 -3.26 19.74
CA GLY A 21 -2.59 -3.93 20.79
C GLY A 21 -1.20 -3.37 21.07
N HIS A 22 -0.78 -2.29 20.41
CA HIS A 22 0.53 -1.65 20.60
C HIS A 22 0.50 -0.46 21.58
N GLY A 23 -0.61 0.30 21.61
CA GLY A 23 -0.70 1.55 22.36
C GLY A 23 -0.04 2.73 21.64
N CYS A 24 -0.31 2.86 20.34
CA CYS A 24 0.21 3.93 19.50
C CYS A 24 -0.19 5.33 20.01
N THR A 25 0.57 6.34 19.61
CA THR A 25 0.40 7.75 20.02
C THR A 25 -0.05 8.63 18.86
N THR A 26 -0.60 9.80 19.19
CA THR A 26 -0.93 10.85 18.20
C THR A 26 0.31 11.28 17.42
N LYS A 27 1.46 11.37 18.11
CA LYS A 27 2.73 11.74 17.47
C LYS A 27 3.17 10.73 16.41
N GLU A 28 2.98 9.44 16.65
CA GLU A 28 3.30 8.39 15.66
C GLU A 28 2.35 8.43 14.47
N TYR A 29 1.06 8.71 14.70
CA TYR A 29 0.08 8.95 13.63
C TYR A 29 0.50 10.12 12.75
N ASP A 30 0.84 11.27 13.36
CA ASP A 30 1.28 12.47 12.64
C ASP A 30 2.55 12.20 11.82
N ILE A 31 3.52 11.46 12.39
CA ILE A 31 4.73 11.05 11.67
C ILE A 31 4.38 10.16 10.47
N ALA A 32 3.48 9.19 10.63
CA ALA A 32 3.05 8.33 9.54
C ALA A 32 2.33 9.13 8.44
N GLY A 33 1.46 10.06 8.81
CA GLY A 33 0.78 10.97 7.89
C GLY A 33 1.75 11.84 7.09
N ALA A 34 2.70 12.50 7.77
CA ALA A 34 3.70 13.33 7.10
C ALA A 34 4.58 12.51 6.13
N LYS A 35 4.97 11.29 6.51
CA LYS A 35 5.73 10.39 5.62
C LYS A 35 4.90 9.94 4.41
N ALA A 36 3.61 9.68 4.61
CA ALA A 36 2.69 9.34 3.52
C ALA A 36 2.58 10.47 2.50
N GLU A 37 2.46 11.72 2.98
CA GLU A 37 2.41 12.89 2.09
C GLU A 37 3.71 13.08 1.30
N VAL A 38 4.87 12.96 1.95
CA VAL A 38 6.17 13.04 1.26
C VAL A 38 6.28 11.97 0.17
N LEU A 39 5.86 10.73 0.46
CA LEU A 39 5.86 9.66 -0.52
C LEU A 39 4.90 9.96 -1.68
N ALA A 40 3.71 10.47 -1.40
CA ALA A 40 2.73 10.83 -2.43
C ALA A 40 3.28 11.91 -3.36
N GLN A 41 3.86 12.97 -2.80
CA GLN A 41 4.50 14.05 -3.56
C GLN A 41 5.66 13.54 -4.41
N THR A 42 6.42 12.56 -3.91
CA THR A 42 7.54 11.94 -4.64
C THR A 42 7.05 11.17 -5.88
N LEU A 43 5.93 10.46 -5.78
CA LEU A 43 5.37 9.67 -6.89
C LEU A 43 4.59 10.50 -7.91
N GLY A 44 4.25 11.74 -7.57
CA GLY A 44 3.68 12.72 -8.50
C GLY A 44 2.24 13.10 -8.17
N PRO A 45 1.56 13.81 -9.08
CA PRO A 45 0.24 14.37 -8.83
C PRO A 45 -0.81 13.28 -8.59
N ASP A 46 -1.82 13.63 -7.78
CA ASP A 46 -3.02 12.84 -7.49
C ASP A 46 -2.78 11.47 -6.82
N TRP A 47 -1.55 11.17 -6.40
CA TRP A 47 -1.30 10.06 -5.48
C TRP A 47 -1.90 10.38 -4.11
N THR A 48 -2.69 9.46 -3.59
CA THR A 48 -3.44 9.68 -2.34
C THR A 48 -2.79 8.93 -1.18
N PRO A 49 -2.45 9.62 -0.07
CA PRO A 49 -1.92 8.96 1.11
C PRO A 49 -3.01 8.15 1.82
N ARG A 50 -2.58 7.07 2.46
CA ARG A 50 -3.41 6.25 3.34
C ARG A 50 -2.61 5.89 4.58
N VAL A 51 -3.17 6.13 5.75
CA VAL A 51 -2.60 5.76 7.05
C VAL A 51 -3.52 4.75 7.70
N TRP A 52 -2.95 3.72 8.34
CA TRP A 52 -3.70 2.74 9.12
C TRP A 52 -2.84 2.23 10.26
N GLU A 53 -3.46 1.53 11.20
CA GLU A 53 -2.75 0.91 12.30
C GLU A 53 -2.87 -0.61 12.30
N ASN A 54 -1.79 -1.26 12.70
CA ASN A 54 -1.71 -2.69 12.99
C ASN A 54 -0.38 -2.95 13.69
N LEU A 55 -0.39 -3.06 15.02
CA LEU A 55 0.83 -3.12 15.84
C LEU A 55 1.78 -1.92 15.63
N GLY A 56 1.22 -0.73 15.44
CA GLY A 56 1.94 0.48 15.04
C GLY A 56 1.23 1.23 13.92
N TRP A 57 1.60 2.49 13.68
CA TRP A 57 1.10 3.28 12.54
C TRP A 57 1.88 2.98 11.27
N HIS A 58 1.16 2.65 10.21
CA HIS A 58 1.68 2.35 8.88
C HIS A 58 1.11 3.33 7.86
N TYR A 59 1.78 3.43 6.72
CA TYR A 59 1.30 4.25 5.62
C TYR A 59 1.59 3.62 4.27
N ALA A 60 0.78 4.02 3.29
CA ALA A 60 0.91 3.70 1.89
C ALA A 60 0.43 4.91 1.08
N VAL A 61 0.68 4.85 -0.21
CA VAL A 61 0.09 5.77 -1.18
C VAL A 61 -0.58 4.97 -2.28
N ARG A 62 -1.62 5.53 -2.87
CA ARG A 62 -2.40 4.93 -3.95
C ARG A 62 -2.32 5.77 -5.19
N SER A 63 -2.17 5.12 -6.34
CA SER A 63 -2.14 5.81 -7.63
C SER A 63 -3.49 6.48 -7.92
N PRO A 64 -3.52 7.46 -8.85
CA PRO A 64 -4.76 8.14 -9.22
C PRO A 64 -5.86 7.21 -9.72
N CYS A 65 -5.48 6.09 -10.37
CA CYS A 65 -6.43 5.08 -10.83
C CYS A 65 -6.79 4.03 -9.75
N GLY A 66 -6.19 4.09 -8.57
CA GLY A 66 -6.47 3.20 -7.44
C GLY A 66 -5.90 1.79 -7.54
N HIS A 67 -5.34 1.40 -8.68
CA HIS A 67 -4.83 0.04 -8.93
C HIS A 67 -3.44 -0.24 -8.36
N LEU A 68 -2.61 0.80 -8.21
CA LEU A 68 -1.29 0.68 -7.60
C LEU A 68 -1.32 1.19 -6.17
N SER A 69 -0.72 0.45 -5.26
CA SER A 69 -0.40 0.94 -3.92
C SER A 69 1.06 0.70 -3.60
N VAL A 70 1.73 1.67 -2.99
CA VAL A 70 3.14 1.57 -2.60
C VAL A 70 3.25 1.84 -1.10
N HIS A 71 3.99 1.00 -0.39
CA HIS A 71 4.27 1.21 1.02
C HIS A 71 5.72 0.85 1.38
N PRO A 72 6.27 1.41 2.47
CA PRO A 72 7.57 1.01 2.98
C PRO A 72 7.54 -0.44 3.46
N SER A 73 8.62 -1.18 3.23
CA SER A 73 8.79 -2.55 3.71
C SER A 73 10.27 -2.80 4.02
N GLY A 74 10.58 -3.07 5.28
CA GLY A 74 11.96 -3.28 5.73
C GLY A 74 12.89 -2.13 5.36
N ILE A 75 13.90 -2.41 4.54
CA ILE A 75 14.90 -1.44 4.06
C ILE A 75 14.51 -0.71 2.77
N GLY A 76 13.34 -1.00 2.20
CA GLY A 76 12.92 -0.45 0.91
C GLY A 76 11.40 -0.27 0.83
N PHE A 77 10.86 -0.55 -0.35
CA PHE A 77 9.45 -0.41 -0.68
C PHE A 77 8.92 -1.69 -1.28
N ILE A 78 7.62 -1.86 -1.18
CA ILE A 78 6.86 -2.85 -1.95
C ILE A 78 5.72 -2.13 -2.64
N ALA A 79 5.47 -2.49 -3.88
CA ALA A 79 4.31 -2.04 -4.63
C ALA A 79 3.38 -3.23 -4.87
N PHE A 80 2.08 -2.93 -4.91
CA PHE A 80 1.03 -3.86 -5.26
C PHE A 80 0.29 -3.36 -6.48
N LEU A 81 -0.06 -4.25 -7.39
CA LEU A 81 -0.96 -3.99 -8.51
C LEU A 81 -2.15 -4.96 -8.44
N GLY A 82 -3.36 -4.42 -8.44
CA GLY A 82 -4.58 -5.21 -8.30
C GLY A 82 -5.86 -4.42 -8.59
N GLU A 83 -6.99 -4.92 -8.10
CA GLU A 83 -8.27 -4.22 -8.18
C GLU A 83 -8.25 -2.92 -7.34
N PRO A 84 -8.97 -1.88 -7.78
CA PRO A 84 -8.96 -0.61 -7.09
C PRO A 84 -9.70 -0.73 -5.75
N GLY A 85 -9.12 -0.15 -4.70
CA GLY A 85 -9.76 -0.04 -3.38
C GLY A 85 -9.26 -1.03 -2.33
N ASP A 86 -8.59 -2.12 -2.72
CA ASP A 86 -8.04 -3.11 -1.79
C ASP A 86 -6.65 -2.73 -1.23
N ILE A 87 -6.27 -3.36 -0.12
CA ILE A 87 -4.86 -3.41 0.33
C ILE A 87 -4.27 -4.68 -0.27
N GLY A 88 -3.15 -4.53 -0.97
CA GLY A 88 -2.52 -5.63 -1.67
C GLY A 88 -2.88 -5.64 -3.15
N GLY A 89 -2.53 -6.73 -3.82
CA GLY A 89 -2.75 -6.89 -5.25
C GLY A 89 -2.37 -8.29 -5.71
N ARG A 90 -2.79 -8.64 -6.92
CA ARG A 90 -2.40 -9.90 -7.55
C ARG A 90 -0.88 -9.97 -7.76
N TRP A 91 -0.27 -8.83 -8.07
CA TRP A 91 1.17 -8.70 -8.21
C TRP A 91 1.73 -7.85 -7.08
N ALA A 92 2.89 -8.25 -6.58
CA ALA A 92 3.58 -7.57 -5.52
C ALA A 92 5.09 -7.73 -5.70
N GLU A 93 5.84 -6.65 -5.79
CA GLU A 93 7.30 -6.70 -5.90
C GLU A 93 7.97 -5.61 -5.06
N HIS A 94 9.22 -5.89 -4.70
CA HIS A 94 10.06 -5.01 -3.89
C HIS A 94 10.99 -4.12 -4.73
N GLY A 95 11.41 -3.00 -4.15
CA GLY A 95 12.44 -2.13 -4.68
C GLY A 95 13.13 -1.32 -3.57
N ASN A 96 14.33 -0.80 -3.83
CA ASN A 96 15.01 0.07 -2.87
C ASN A 96 14.41 1.49 -2.90
N THR A 97 13.77 1.86 -4.01
CA THR A 97 13.01 3.10 -4.16
C THR A 97 11.53 2.81 -4.46
N PRO A 98 10.62 3.78 -4.26
CA PRO A 98 9.22 3.62 -4.63
C PRO A 98 9.03 3.30 -6.11
N GLN A 99 9.80 3.98 -6.99
CA GLN A 99 9.71 3.78 -8.43
C GLN A 99 10.22 2.39 -8.85
N GLU A 100 11.32 1.91 -8.25
CA GLU A 100 11.82 0.55 -8.51
C GLU A 100 10.78 -0.52 -8.17
N ALA A 101 10.07 -0.37 -7.03
CA ALA A 101 9.03 -1.31 -6.64
C ALA A 101 7.85 -1.29 -7.63
N ILE A 102 7.44 -0.11 -8.09
CA ILE A 102 6.41 0.05 -9.13
C ILE A 102 6.84 -0.63 -10.42
N ASP A 103 8.03 -0.31 -10.93
CA ASP A 103 8.53 -0.83 -12.20
C ASP A 103 8.66 -2.35 -12.18
N ALA A 104 9.16 -2.91 -11.08
CA ALA A 104 9.24 -4.36 -10.88
C ALA A 104 7.84 -5.00 -10.91
N THR A 105 6.88 -4.44 -10.16
CA THR A 105 5.51 -4.96 -10.07
C THR A 105 4.80 -4.92 -11.43
N VAL A 106 4.91 -3.79 -12.13
CA VAL A 106 4.35 -3.64 -13.48
C VAL A 106 5.03 -4.58 -14.47
N GLY A 107 6.35 -4.77 -14.37
CA GLY A 107 7.10 -5.69 -15.19
C GLY A 107 6.59 -7.14 -15.10
N VAL A 108 6.32 -7.62 -13.88
CA VAL A 108 5.76 -8.95 -13.65
C VAL A 108 4.36 -9.07 -14.25
N ALA A 109 3.49 -8.08 -14.02
CA ALA A 109 2.13 -8.08 -14.55
C ALA A 109 2.11 -8.09 -16.09
N VAL A 110 2.93 -7.26 -16.74
CA VAL A 110 3.07 -7.22 -18.19
C VAL A 110 3.57 -8.55 -18.74
N ALA A 111 4.54 -9.18 -18.08
CA ALA A 111 5.06 -10.49 -18.50
C ALA A 111 3.98 -11.59 -18.44
N GLU A 112 3.13 -11.57 -17.40
CA GLU A 112 2.01 -12.50 -17.29
C GLU A 112 0.94 -12.26 -18.36
N TYR A 113 0.51 -11.00 -18.55
CA TYR A 113 -0.48 -10.67 -19.57
C TYR A 113 -0.03 -11.02 -20.99
N LYS A 114 1.27 -10.92 -21.29
CA LYS A 114 1.82 -11.40 -22.57
C LYS A 114 1.62 -12.91 -22.77
N LYS A 115 1.81 -13.71 -21.71
CA LYS A 115 1.58 -15.17 -21.77
C LYS A 115 0.11 -15.49 -22.00
N ILE A 116 -0.79 -14.82 -21.28
CA ILE A 116 -2.24 -14.98 -21.44
C ILE A 116 -2.67 -14.60 -22.86
N GLY A 117 -2.19 -13.46 -23.37
CA GLY A 117 -2.49 -13.00 -24.73
C GLY A 117 -2.04 -13.99 -25.80
N ALA A 118 -0.89 -14.64 -25.63
CA ALA A 118 -0.41 -15.67 -26.55
C ALA A 118 -1.33 -16.91 -26.57
N ILE A 119 -1.85 -17.32 -25.41
CA ILE A 119 -2.80 -18.45 -25.31
C ILE A 119 -4.11 -18.09 -26.03
N ILE A 120 -4.67 -16.92 -25.74
CA ILE A 120 -5.93 -16.47 -26.37
C ILE A 120 -5.78 -16.40 -27.89
N LYS A 121 -4.65 -15.89 -28.40
CA LYS A 121 -4.39 -15.84 -29.83
C LYS A 121 -4.36 -17.24 -30.45
N GLY A 122 -3.67 -18.19 -29.83
CA GLY A 122 -3.65 -19.58 -30.32
C GLY A 122 -5.04 -20.21 -30.36
N LEU A 123 -5.88 -19.95 -29.34
CA LEU A 123 -7.26 -20.45 -29.31
C LEU A 123 -8.20 -19.81 -30.33
N ALA A 124 -7.88 -18.63 -30.85
CA ALA A 124 -8.69 -17.94 -31.85
C ALA A 124 -8.34 -18.31 -33.30
N GLU A 125 -7.22 -19.01 -33.50
CA GLU A 125 -6.72 -19.48 -34.79
C GLU A 125 -7.15 -20.94 -35.11
N ASP A 126 -7.78 -21.62 -34.15
CA ASP A 126 -8.42 -22.95 -34.25
C ASP A 126 -9.93 -22.86 -34.52
#